data_AF-A0A9P0D7Q1-F1
#
_entry.id   AF-A0A9P0D7Q1-F1
#
_cell.length_a   1.000
_cell.length_b   1.000
_cell.length_c   1.000
_cell.angle_alpha   90.00
_cell.angle_beta   90.00
_cell.angle_gamma   90.00
#
_symmetry.space_group_name_H-M   'P 1'
#
loop_
_entity.id
_entity.type
_entity.pdbx_description
1 polymer ?
#
loop_
_entity_poly.entity_id
_entity_poly.type
_entity_poly.pdbx_seq_one_letter_code
_entity_poly.pdbx_strand_id
1 'polypeptide(L)'
;MDNWKKMFNSHQSTQFHKQSITAYENLVKIQEGGQENVIDLIDGNRKKKQVAENRAKIKPLIETVLVCGREEMSLRGHRDAGELKINNSSAKEGKFRAILKYREKGDAELRETLEQSNKRATYISPKIQK
;
A
#
# COMPACT_ATOMS: atom_id res chain seq x y z
N MET A 1 14.01 -40.44 -37.43
CA MET A 1 13.93 -40.07 -36.00
C MET A 1 13.76 -38.56 -35.92
N ASP A 2 12.74 -38.10 -35.20
CA ASP A 2 12.33 -36.68 -35.18
C ASP A 2 13.37 -35.78 -34.50
N ASN A 3 14.05 -34.95 -35.29
CA ASN A 3 15.13 -34.07 -34.82
C ASN A 3 14.65 -33.05 -33.76
N TRP A 4 13.41 -32.58 -33.89
CA TRP A 4 12.81 -31.64 -32.96
C TRP A 4 12.64 -32.20 -31.54
N LYS A 5 12.33 -33.49 -31.39
CA LYS A 5 12.21 -34.14 -30.06
C LYS A 5 13.56 -34.16 -29.34
N LYS A 6 14.65 -34.40 -30.07
CA LYS A 6 16.02 -34.36 -29.53
C LYS A 6 16.40 -32.94 -29.10
N MET A 7 16.09 -31.94 -29.91
CA MET A 7 16.36 -30.53 -29.57
C MET A 7 15.57 -30.08 -28.33
N PHE A 8 14.30 -30.46 -28.23
CA PHE A 8 13.46 -30.16 -27.07
C PHE A 8 14.01 -30.79 -25.79
N ASN A 9 14.31 -32.09 -25.82
CA ASN A 9 14.86 -32.80 -24.66
C ASN A 9 16.22 -32.23 -24.24
N SER A 10 17.06 -31.86 -25.21
CA SER A 10 18.34 -31.17 -24.95
C SER A 10 18.12 -29.83 -24.25
N HIS A 11 17.22 -28.98 -24.77
CA HIS A 11 16.86 -27.70 -24.14
C HIS A 11 16.34 -27.89 -22.71
N GLN A 12 15.41 -28.82 -22.50
CA GLN A 12 14.83 -29.10 -21.18
C GLN A 12 15.91 -29.54 -20.17
N SER A 13 16.95 -30.22 -20.64
CA SER A 13 18.07 -30.65 -19.78
C SER A 13 19.06 -29.54 -19.43
N THR A 14 19.01 -28.39 -20.13
CA THR A 14 19.91 -27.25 -19.88
C THR A 14 19.73 -26.70 -18.48
N GLN A 15 20.84 -26.19 -17.92
CA GLN A 15 20.83 -25.58 -16.59
C GLN A 15 19.92 -24.35 -16.53
N PHE A 16 19.90 -23.55 -17.59
CA PHE A 16 19.03 -22.37 -17.72
C PHE A 16 17.55 -22.73 -17.58
N HIS A 17 17.09 -23.77 -18.29
CA HIS A 17 15.70 -24.20 -18.23
C HIS A 17 15.32 -24.69 -16.83
N LYS A 18 16.16 -25.54 -16.23
CA LYS A 18 15.95 -26.05 -14.86
C LYS A 18 15.87 -24.91 -13.85
N GLN A 19 16.80 -23.96 -13.91
CA GLN A 19 16.81 -22.79 -13.03
C GLN A 19 15.56 -21.92 -13.21
N SER A 20 15.09 -21.75 -14.45
CA SER A 20 13.88 -20.98 -14.74
C SER A 20 12.62 -21.65 -14.17
N ILE A 21 12.51 -22.97 -14.30
CA ILE A 21 11.42 -23.75 -13.68
C ILE A 21 11.47 -23.62 -12.16
N THR A 22 12.64 -23.83 -11.54
CA THR A 22 12.77 -23.71 -10.07
C THR A 22 12.43 -22.30 -9.58
N ALA A 23 12.83 -21.26 -10.31
CA ALA A 23 12.47 -19.88 -9.99
C ALA A 23 10.95 -19.66 -10.06
N TYR A 24 10.29 -20.20 -11.09
CA TYR A 24 8.84 -20.14 -11.23
C TYR A 24 8.11 -20.87 -10.10
N GLU A 25 8.52 -22.10 -9.77
CA GLU A 25 7.93 -22.89 -8.68
C GLU A 25 8.05 -22.16 -7.33
N ASN A 26 9.19 -21.53 -7.06
CA ASN A 26 9.38 -20.73 -5.86
C ASN A 26 8.48 -19.49 -5.83
N LEU A 27 8.31 -18.82 -6.98
CA LEU A 27 7.42 -17.66 -7.09
C LEU A 27 5.96 -18.04 -6.81
N VAL A 28 5.49 -19.16 -7.37
CA VAL A 28 4.14 -19.67 -7.12
C VAL A 28 3.93 -19.96 -5.62
N LYS A 29 4.86 -20.67 -4.97
CA LYS A 29 4.80 -20.93 -3.53
C LYS A 29 4.74 -19.67 -2.68
N ILE A 30 5.47 -18.62 -3.07
CA ILE A 30 5.43 -17.32 -2.38
C ILE A 30 4.07 -16.64 -2.56
N GLN A 31 3.51 -16.66 -3.78
CA GLN A 31 2.22 -16.04 -4.08
C GLN A 31 1.05 -16.73 -3.37
N GLU A 32 1.10 -18.06 -3.27
CA GLU A 32 0.10 -18.87 -2.56
C GLU A 32 0.27 -18.82 -1.03
N GLY A 33 1.31 -18.15 -0.53
CA GLY A 33 1.60 -18.02 0.91
C GLY A 33 2.19 -19.27 1.55
N GLY A 34 2.59 -20.27 0.76
CA GLY A 34 3.23 -21.50 1.23
C GLY A 34 4.70 -21.33 1.62
N GLN A 35 5.36 -20.24 1.20
CA GLN A 35 6.75 -19.93 1.57
C GLN A 35 6.99 -18.42 1.60
N GLU A 36 7.85 -17.96 2.52
CA GLU A 36 8.23 -16.54 2.56
C GLU A 36 9.29 -16.20 1.51
N ASN A 37 9.23 -14.96 1.00
CA ASN A 37 10.25 -14.45 0.08
C ASN A 37 11.60 -14.35 0.80
N VAL A 38 12.68 -14.77 0.14
CA VAL A 38 14.06 -14.72 0.69
C VAL A 38 14.45 -13.32 1.17
N ILE A 39 14.02 -12.27 0.46
CA ILE A 39 14.25 -10.89 0.86
C ILE A 39 13.54 -10.58 2.18
N ASP A 40 12.30 -11.04 2.34
CA ASP A 40 11.54 -10.84 3.58
C ASP A 40 12.08 -11.71 4.72
N LEU A 41 12.67 -12.86 4.42
CA LEU A 41 13.35 -13.71 5.40
C LEU A 41 14.63 -13.03 5.92
N ILE A 42 15.40 -12.41 5.02
CA ILE A 42 16.66 -11.71 5.33
C ILE A 42 16.42 -10.38 6.04
N ASP A 43 15.48 -9.55 5.53
CA ASP A 43 15.06 -8.32 6.21
C ASP A 43 14.24 -8.61 7.48
N GLY A 44 13.85 -9.87 7.69
CA GLY A 44 13.04 -10.36 8.80
C GLY A 44 11.66 -9.73 8.87
N ASN A 45 11.12 -9.67 10.09
CA ASN A 45 9.80 -9.07 10.36
C ASN A 45 9.72 -7.55 10.08
N ARG A 46 10.84 -6.87 9.78
CA ARG A 46 10.89 -5.42 9.62
C ARG A 46 10.08 -4.93 8.42
N LYS A 47 10.25 -5.56 7.24
CA LYS A 47 9.49 -5.20 6.04
C LYS A 47 8.00 -5.47 6.20
N LYS A 48 7.64 -6.64 6.74
CA LYS A 48 6.25 -7.00 7.01
C LYS A 48 5.59 -6.03 7.99
N LYS A 49 6.28 -5.68 9.09
CA LYS A 49 5.81 -4.69 10.06
C LYS A 49 5.59 -3.33 9.40
N GLN A 50 6.55 -2.85 8.61
CA GLN A 50 6.42 -1.58 7.91
C GLN A 50 5.26 -1.59 6.89
N VAL A 51 5.06 -2.69 6.16
CA VAL A 51 3.92 -2.83 5.24
C VAL A 51 2.60 -2.82 6.01
N ALA A 52 2.51 -3.52 7.13
CA ALA A 52 1.32 -3.54 7.98
C ALA A 52 1.00 -2.13 8.53
N GLU A 53 2.01 -1.44 9.07
CA GLU A 53 1.88 -0.06 9.56
C GLU A 53 1.44 0.89 8.44
N ASN A 54 2.06 0.83 7.26
CA ASN A 54 1.67 1.67 6.13
C ASN A 54 0.23 1.38 5.67
N ARG A 55 -0.19 0.11 5.64
CA ARG A 55 -1.58 -0.26 5.30
C ARG A 55 -2.57 0.27 6.32
N ALA A 56 -2.26 0.17 7.62
CA ALA A 56 -3.09 0.73 8.69
C ALA A 56 -3.27 2.25 8.53
N LYS A 57 -2.21 2.97 8.18
CA LYS A 57 -2.24 4.43 7.92
C LYS A 57 -3.07 4.80 6.68
N ILE A 58 -2.96 4.02 5.60
CA ILE A 58 -3.62 4.32 4.31
C ILE A 58 -5.11 3.93 4.33
N LYS A 59 -5.49 2.88 5.05
CA LYS A 59 -6.86 2.38 5.12
C LYS A 59 -7.92 3.46 5.44
N PRO A 60 -7.81 4.28 6.52
CA PRO A 60 -8.81 5.29 6.85
C PRO A 60 -8.93 6.39 5.78
N LEU A 61 -7.86 6.68 5.05
CA LEU A 61 -7.86 7.63 3.93
C LEU A 61 -8.69 7.09 2.78
N ILE A 62 -8.44 5.84 2.35
CA ILE A 62 -9.19 5.18 1.27
C ILE A 62 -10.67 5.09 1.63
N GLU A 63 -10.99 4.66 2.85
CA GLU A 63 -12.37 4.57 3.31
C GLU A 63 -13.07 5.93 3.30
N THR A 64 -12.35 7.01 3.64
CA THR A 64 -12.89 8.37 3.55
C THR A 64 -13.15 8.77 2.09
N VAL A 65 -12.27 8.40 1.15
CA VAL A 65 -12.53 8.61 -0.30
C VAL A 65 -13.80 7.87 -0.73
N LEU A 66 -13.97 6.62 -0.30
CA LEU A 66 -15.15 5.81 -0.63
C LEU A 66 -16.42 6.42 -0.06
N VAL A 67 -16.42 6.91 1.18
CA VAL A 67 -17.55 7.63 1.78
C VAL A 67 -17.89 8.87 0.96
N CYS A 68 -16.89 9.68 0.59
CA CYS A 68 -17.15 10.85 -0.25
C CYS A 68 -17.81 10.47 -1.58
N GLY A 69 -17.33 9.40 -2.23
CA GLY A 69 -17.90 8.92 -3.50
C GLY A 69 -19.33 8.39 -3.37
N ARG A 70 -19.63 7.66 -2.29
CA ARG A 70 -20.96 7.07 -2.05
C ARG A 70 -22.02 8.10 -1.72
N GLU A 71 -21.64 9.13 -0.97
CA GLU A 71 -22.56 10.18 -0.51
C GLU A 71 -22.57 11.41 -1.44
N GLU A 72 -22.06 11.25 -2.67
CA GLU A 72 -21.95 12.33 -3.67
C GLU A 72 -21.27 13.61 -3.13
N MET A 73 -20.37 13.44 -2.17
CA MET A 73 -19.62 14.52 -1.57
C MET A 73 -18.38 14.83 -2.41
N SER A 74 -18.13 16.11 -2.63
CA SER A 74 -16.88 16.58 -3.21
C SER A 74 -15.69 16.05 -2.42
N LEU A 75 -14.85 15.24 -3.06
CA LEU A 75 -13.62 14.69 -2.44
C LEU A 75 -12.68 15.82 -1.98
N ARG A 76 -12.63 16.91 -2.74
CA ARG A 76 -11.75 18.07 -2.52
C ARG A 76 -12.59 19.34 -2.50
N GLY A 77 -12.10 20.42 -1.88
CA GLY A 77 -12.82 21.69 -1.79
C GLY A 77 -11.89 22.91 -1.68
N HIS A 78 -12.47 24.09 -1.49
CA HIS A 78 -11.75 25.38 -1.47
C HIS A 78 -10.63 25.45 -0.40
N ARG A 79 -10.70 24.64 0.66
CA ARG A 79 -9.77 24.67 1.79
C ARG A 79 -9.19 23.28 2.05
N ASP A 80 -8.52 22.73 1.05
CA ASP A 80 -7.98 21.36 1.09
C ASP A 80 -6.44 21.29 1.20
N ALA A 81 -5.77 22.41 1.41
CA ALA A 81 -4.31 22.50 1.50
C ALA A 81 -3.84 22.94 2.89
N GLY A 82 -2.55 22.74 3.18
CA GLY A 82 -1.92 23.13 4.44
C GLY A 82 -1.99 22.06 5.52
N GLU A 83 -1.56 22.42 6.73
CA GLU A 83 -1.56 21.52 7.89
C GLU A 83 -2.98 21.27 8.41
N LEU A 84 -3.30 20.02 8.75
CA LEU A 84 -4.59 19.67 9.35
C LEU A 84 -4.48 19.79 10.87
N LYS A 85 -4.93 20.91 11.42
CA LYS A 85 -4.88 21.14 12.88
C LYS A 85 -6.07 20.45 13.55
N ILE A 86 -5.82 19.32 14.20
CA ILE A 86 -6.87 18.55 14.91
C ILE A 86 -7.58 19.42 15.96
N ASN A 87 -6.82 20.21 16.73
CA ASN A 87 -7.37 21.01 17.83
C ASN A 87 -7.97 22.37 17.41
N ASN A 88 -7.85 22.79 16.13
CA ASN A 88 -8.37 24.09 15.71
C ASN A 88 -9.76 23.96 15.05
N SER A 89 -10.82 24.26 15.78
CA SER A 89 -12.22 24.14 15.33
C SER A 89 -12.73 25.31 14.49
N SER A 90 -11.95 26.40 14.34
CA SER A 90 -12.41 27.63 13.68
C SER A 90 -12.26 27.65 12.16
N ALA A 91 -11.38 26.82 11.59
CA ALA A 91 -11.15 26.78 10.15
C ALA A 91 -12.07 25.74 9.48
N LYS A 92 -12.93 26.19 8.55
CA LYS A 92 -13.64 25.27 7.64
C LYS A 92 -12.60 24.54 6.78
N GLU A 93 -12.55 23.21 6.87
CA GLU A 93 -11.69 22.35 6.05
C GLU A 93 -12.47 21.81 4.84
N GLY A 94 -11.77 21.30 3.82
CA GLY A 94 -12.40 20.51 2.76
C GLY A 94 -13.09 19.25 3.32
N LYS A 95 -14.12 18.73 2.63
CA LYS A 95 -14.96 17.63 3.14
C LYS A 95 -14.13 16.40 3.55
N PHE A 96 -13.19 15.97 2.72
CA PHE A 96 -12.27 14.86 3.03
C PHE A 96 -11.50 15.08 4.33
N ARG A 97 -10.85 16.24 4.47
CA ARG A 97 -10.09 16.62 5.68
C ARG A 97 -10.99 16.74 6.91
N ALA A 98 -12.20 17.26 6.75
CA ALA A 98 -13.18 17.36 7.83
C ALA A 98 -13.63 15.97 8.34
N ILE A 99 -13.85 15.02 7.44
CA ILE A 99 -14.22 13.64 7.81
C ILE A 99 -13.06 12.95 8.53
N LEU A 100 -11.82 13.08 8.05
CA LEU A 100 -10.65 12.51 8.75
C LEU A 100 -10.49 13.07 10.15
N LYS A 101 -10.66 14.40 10.30
CA LYS A 101 -10.62 15.09 11.59
C LYS A 101 -11.78 14.69 12.53
N TYR A 102 -12.91 14.28 11.99
CA TYR A 102 -13.97 13.71 12.81
C TYR A 102 -13.62 12.27 13.24
N ARG A 103 -13.09 11.48 12.31
CA ARG A 103 -12.77 10.06 12.50
C ARG A 103 -11.65 9.82 13.51
N GLU A 104 -10.62 10.68 13.53
CA GLU A 104 -9.47 10.54 14.45
C GLU A 104 -9.89 10.45 15.93
N LYS A 105 -11.04 11.04 16.30
CA LYS A 105 -11.58 10.98 17.66
C LYS A 105 -11.86 9.56 18.16
N GLY A 106 -12.13 8.62 17.24
CA GLY A 106 -12.35 7.21 17.54
C GLY A 106 -11.26 6.29 17.00
N ASP A 107 -10.20 6.85 16.41
CA ASP A 107 -9.17 6.12 15.67
C ASP A 107 -7.80 6.67 16.10
N ALA A 108 -7.26 6.09 17.17
CA ALA A 108 -6.01 6.54 17.78
C ALA A 108 -4.81 6.42 16.83
N GLU A 109 -4.80 5.40 15.96
CA GLU A 109 -3.75 5.23 14.95
C GLU A 109 -3.83 6.31 13.86
N LEU A 110 -5.04 6.66 13.42
CA LEU A 110 -5.25 7.78 12.51
C LEU A 110 -4.82 9.10 13.17
N ARG A 111 -5.16 9.33 14.44
CA ARG A 111 -4.75 10.52 15.19
C ARG A 111 -3.23 10.63 15.24
N GLU A 112 -2.55 9.57 15.67
CA GLU A 112 -1.08 9.51 15.71
C GLU A 112 -0.49 9.80 14.32
N THR A 113 -1.08 9.21 13.28
CA THR A 113 -0.64 9.42 11.90
C THR A 113 -0.77 10.87 11.47
N LEU A 114 -1.88 11.54 11.80
CA LEU A 114 -2.12 12.93 11.43
C LEU A 114 -1.24 13.92 12.22
N GLU A 115 -0.90 13.60 13.48
CA GLU A 115 -0.10 14.46 14.37
C GLU A 115 1.41 14.27 14.20
N GLN A 116 1.87 13.02 14.09
CA GLN A 116 3.29 12.67 14.20
C GLN A 116 3.96 12.38 12.86
N SER A 117 3.19 12.15 11.79
CA SER A 117 3.80 11.84 10.49
C SER A 117 4.37 13.10 9.84
N ASN A 118 5.51 12.92 9.16
CA ASN A 118 6.02 13.93 8.22
C ASN A 118 4.90 14.38 7.27
N LYS A 119 4.85 15.66 6.89
CA LYS A 119 3.80 16.24 6.04
C LYS A 119 3.54 15.47 4.73
N ARG A 120 4.51 14.70 4.24
CA ARG A 120 4.40 13.85 3.05
C ARG A 120 3.79 12.46 3.32
N ALA A 121 3.88 11.97 4.55
CA ALA A 121 3.42 10.64 4.96
C ALA A 121 1.96 10.63 5.46
N THR A 122 1.29 11.79 5.50
CA THR A 122 -0.14 11.90 5.84
C THR A 122 -1.06 11.66 4.65
N TYR A 123 -0.56 11.73 3.41
CA TYR A 123 -1.33 11.53 2.17
C TYR A 123 -2.61 12.40 2.02
N ILE A 124 -2.74 13.48 2.80
CA ILE A 124 -3.90 14.38 2.75
C ILE A 124 -3.76 15.52 1.74
N SER A 125 -2.54 15.74 1.22
CA SER A 125 -2.25 16.82 0.28
C SER A 125 -3.08 16.70 -1.00
N PRO A 126 -3.61 17.81 -1.54
CA PRO A 126 -4.32 17.81 -2.82
C PRO A 126 -3.35 17.69 -4.01
N LYS A 127 -2.05 17.94 -3.78
CA LYS A 127 -1.00 17.77 -4.80
C LYS A 127 -0.59 16.31 -4.90
N ILE A 128 -0.59 15.80 -6.13
CA ILE A 128 0.03 14.52 -6.48
C ILE A 128 1.52 14.61 -6.14
N GLN A 129 2.03 13.64 -5.39
CA GLN A 129 3.47 13.49 -5.15
C GLN A 129 4.09 12.95 -6.44
N LYS A 130 5.06 13.69 -6.98
CA LYS A 130 5.90 13.23 -8.09
C LYS A 130 6.94 12.25 -7.60
#